data_AF-A0A821RA10-F1
#
_entry.id   AF-A0A821RA10-F1
#
_cell.length_a   1.000
_cell.length_b   1.000
_cell.length_c   1.000
_cell.angle_alpha   90.00
_cell.angle_beta   90.00
_cell.angle_gamma   90.00
#
_symmetry.space_group_name_H-M   'P 1'
#
loop_
_entity.id
_entity.type
_entity.pdbx_description
1 polymer ?
#
loop_
_entity_poly.entity_id
_entity_poly.type
_entity_poly.pdbx_seq_one_letter_code
_entity_poly.pdbx_strand_id
1 'polypeptide(L)'
;MTETDATNRPLTMPDTFLPYLEKHRIYKLFKDTVRDLVVHLPKDHLKHMKVFVGRHLHNTKDVDKVILLVSPKLKIDIKKLVHEMIKDLGFVVLTRRCLLDRYEKHDKYLPKCISPELLSEVAKNLTLKDPVPQSGWLMFDHPCSVREAQCLQQDGVLPTVTLVLIPSPPVAHVDDDPWTAPRGFNEQDFEGLKFVYKSTLKEVYIDPEDDHEIQGMKCFNAIRACASGAQGPKQGVHTMGAPGIYRVLLIGPRGSGRRTQARTAAKHFDLVCLDYETLFNEAKVKSDDVGEKLRKFGCSVELRAEIVKRRIAMKDCIDHGWILTGYPASGTDFELLDLMPTPPNRVIFLNVNEKICRERIKARGVDWCTGHEMPMESGPRVVSRLDDAEKLDVELDTFFTETLAELRAASGITAVEIDGTEQIGKNILCSSV
;
A
#
# COMPACT_ATOMS: atom_id res chain seq x y z
N MET A 1 -22.44 -17.61 45.69
CA MET A 1 -21.51 -16.87 44.82
C MET A 1 -22.20 -16.78 43.47
N THR A 2 -22.65 -15.60 43.09
CA THR A 2 -23.30 -15.35 41.79
C THR A 2 -22.23 -15.40 40.71
N GLU A 3 -22.27 -16.45 39.88
CA GLU A 3 -21.48 -16.55 38.66
C GLU A 3 -21.90 -15.42 37.71
N THR A 4 -21.17 -14.30 37.75
CA THR A 4 -21.34 -13.24 36.77
C THR A 4 -20.74 -13.72 35.46
N ASP A 5 -21.59 -14.06 34.49
CA ASP A 5 -21.23 -14.37 33.12
C ASP A 5 -20.38 -13.24 32.53
N ALA A 6 -19.10 -13.51 32.29
CA ALA A 6 -18.13 -12.55 31.79
C ALA A 6 -18.47 -12.02 30.39
N THR A 7 -19.40 -12.65 29.66
CA THR A 7 -19.84 -12.20 28.33
C THR A 7 -20.82 -11.02 28.37
N ASN A 8 -21.45 -10.74 29.52
CA ASN A 8 -22.37 -9.61 29.70
C ASN A 8 -21.68 -8.30 30.11
N ARG A 9 -20.35 -8.30 30.25
CA ARG A 9 -19.61 -7.08 30.55
C ARG A 9 -19.41 -6.30 29.25
N PRO A 10 -19.84 -5.03 29.15
CA PRO A 10 -19.55 -4.21 27.98
C PRO A 10 -18.03 -4.10 27.85
N LEU A 11 -17.48 -4.65 26.77
CA LEU A 11 -16.07 -4.57 26.46
C LEU A 11 -15.76 -3.13 26.03
N THR A 12 -15.39 -2.28 26.98
CA THR A 12 -14.82 -0.97 26.69
C THR A 12 -13.37 -1.15 26.28
N MET A 13 -13.13 -1.21 24.97
CA MET A 13 -11.79 -1.17 24.39
C MET A 13 -11.21 0.25 24.62
N PRO A 14 -10.00 0.40 25.19
CA PRO A 14 -9.34 1.70 25.27
C PRO A 14 -9.09 2.27 23.86
N ASP A 15 -9.17 3.60 23.68
CA ASP A 15 -8.92 4.25 22.38
C ASP A 15 -7.50 3.97 21.83
N THR A 16 -6.54 3.71 22.71
CA THR A 16 -5.16 3.32 22.38
C THR A 16 -5.03 1.90 21.83
N PHE A 17 -6.10 1.10 21.87
CA PHE A 17 -6.10 -0.29 21.41
C PHE A 17 -6.14 -0.39 19.88
N LEU A 18 -6.90 0.46 19.21
CA LEU A 18 -7.03 0.43 17.74
C LEU A 18 -5.68 0.66 17.03
N PRO A 19 -4.87 1.67 17.40
CA PRO A 19 -3.58 1.88 16.77
C PRO A 19 -2.57 0.75 17.03
N TYR A 20 -2.62 0.16 18.22
CA TYR A 20 -1.80 -1.01 18.56
C TYR A 20 -2.09 -2.20 17.63
N LEU A 21 -3.38 -2.48 17.37
CA LEU A 21 -3.80 -3.54 16.46
C LEU A 21 -3.30 -3.30 15.02
N GLU A 22 -3.30 -2.06 14.55
CA GLU A 22 -2.80 -1.71 13.22
C GLU A 22 -1.28 -1.86 13.12
N LYS A 23 -0.54 -1.27 14.09
CA LYS A 23 0.93 -1.28 14.14
C LYS A 23 1.48 -2.70 14.14
N HIS A 24 0.88 -3.58 14.92
CA HIS A 24 1.30 -4.98 15.02
C HIS A 24 0.60 -5.91 14.01
N ARG A 25 -0.13 -5.36 13.03
CA ARG A 25 -0.87 -6.10 11.99
C ARG A 25 -1.79 -7.19 12.56
N ILE A 26 -2.34 -6.96 13.75
CA ILE A 26 -3.14 -7.96 14.49
C ILE A 26 -4.44 -8.27 13.74
N TYR A 27 -5.02 -7.31 13.02
CA TYR A 27 -6.16 -7.56 12.12
C TYR A 27 -5.86 -8.58 11.04
N LYS A 28 -4.66 -8.53 10.46
CA LYS A 28 -4.20 -9.50 9.46
C LYS A 28 -4.05 -10.87 10.11
N LEU A 29 -3.42 -10.95 11.28
CA LEU A 29 -3.29 -12.20 12.03
C LEU A 29 -4.67 -12.82 12.33
N PHE A 30 -5.64 -12.04 12.82
CA PHE A 30 -6.99 -12.53 13.07
C PHE A 30 -7.66 -13.02 11.79
N LYS A 31 -7.58 -12.25 10.70
CA LYS A 31 -8.13 -12.64 9.40
C LYS A 31 -7.53 -13.96 8.91
N ASP A 32 -6.21 -14.09 8.98
CA ASP A 32 -5.51 -15.29 8.50
C ASP A 32 -5.82 -16.49 9.41
N THR A 33 -5.93 -16.28 10.73
CA THR A 33 -6.33 -17.33 11.68
C THR A 33 -7.77 -17.79 11.46
N VAL A 34 -8.71 -16.86 11.25
CA VAL A 34 -10.12 -17.18 10.97
C VAL A 34 -10.24 -17.88 9.61
N ARG A 35 -9.51 -17.42 8.59
CA ARG A 35 -9.45 -18.07 7.29
C ARG A 35 -8.95 -19.52 7.42
N ASP A 36 -7.86 -19.74 8.15
CA ASP A 36 -7.29 -21.06 8.40
C ASP A 36 -8.29 -21.99 9.12
N LEU A 37 -8.98 -21.48 10.14
CA LEU A 37 -10.03 -22.21 10.85
C LEU A 37 -11.20 -22.60 9.96
N VAL A 38 -11.70 -21.68 9.13
CA VAL A 38 -12.84 -21.94 8.25
C VAL A 38 -12.47 -22.96 7.17
N VAL A 39 -11.24 -22.90 6.65
CA VAL A 39 -10.74 -23.83 5.64
C VAL A 39 -10.52 -25.23 6.21
N HIS A 40 -9.96 -25.36 7.41
CA HIS A 40 -9.57 -26.65 7.97
C HIS A 40 -10.62 -27.29 8.89
N LEU A 41 -11.59 -26.51 9.38
CA LEU A 41 -12.66 -26.92 10.28
C LEU A 41 -12.23 -27.97 11.33
N PRO A 42 -11.17 -27.69 12.13
CA PRO A 42 -10.57 -28.67 13.03
C PRO A 42 -11.52 -29.00 14.20
N LYS A 43 -11.48 -30.24 14.70
CA LYS A 43 -12.28 -30.66 15.88
C LYS A 43 -11.99 -29.83 17.13
N ASP A 44 -10.74 -29.41 17.31
CA ASP A 44 -10.29 -28.53 18.40
C ASP A 44 -9.76 -27.23 17.81
N HIS A 45 -10.65 -26.25 17.70
CA HIS A 45 -10.36 -24.92 17.15
C HIS A 45 -9.28 -24.19 17.95
N LEU A 46 -9.30 -24.26 19.28
CA LEU A 46 -8.36 -23.53 20.14
C LEU A 46 -6.94 -24.06 20.01
N LYS A 47 -6.78 -25.39 20.00
CA LYS A 47 -5.47 -26.02 19.77
C LYS A 47 -4.94 -25.68 18.37
N HIS A 48 -5.82 -25.64 17.37
CA HIS A 48 -5.44 -25.27 16.01
C HIS A 48 -4.96 -23.81 15.92
N MET A 49 -5.72 -22.87 16.50
CA MET A 49 -5.31 -21.45 16.57
C MET A 49 -3.96 -21.29 17.28
N LYS A 50 -3.74 -22.00 18.39
CA LYS A 50 -2.47 -21.95 19.12
C LYS A 50 -1.29 -22.40 18.27
N VAL A 51 -1.45 -23.48 17.51
CA VAL A 51 -0.41 -23.96 16.58
C VAL A 51 -0.20 -22.98 15.42
N PHE A 52 -1.28 -22.42 14.87
CA PHE A 52 -1.21 -21.43 13.79
C PHE A 52 -0.45 -20.16 14.21
N VAL A 53 -0.79 -19.60 15.37
CA VAL A 53 -0.11 -18.41 15.93
C VAL A 53 1.34 -18.75 16.30
N GLY A 54 1.60 -19.93 16.87
CA GLY A 54 2.96 -20.39 17.17
C GLY A 54 3.85 -20.45 15.92
N ARG A 55 3.32 -20.90 14.78
CA ARG A 55 4.03 -20.89 13.49
C ARG A 55 4.29 -19.47 12.98
N HIS A 56 3.32 -18.57 13.11
CA HIS A 56 3.47 -17.17 12.69
C HIS A 56 4.46 -16.37 13.56
N LEU A 57 4.58 -16.70 14.85
CA LEU A 57 5.53 -16.05 15.76
C LEU A 57 7.00 -16.30 15.40
N HIS A 58 7.31 -17.45 14.80
CA HIS A 58 8.67 -17.83 14.42
C HIS A 58 9.07 -17.39 12.99
N ASN A 59 8.11 -16.96 12.17
CA ASN A 59 8.37 -16.45 10.83
C ASN A 59 8.38 -14.91 10.84
N THR A 60 9.55 -14.31 10.63
CA THR A 60 9.74 -12.85 10.53
C THR A 60 9.17 -12.24 9.25
N LYS A 61 8.83 -13.07 8.25
CA LYS A 61 8.27 -12.66 6.95
C LYS A 61 7.09 -13.57 6.58
N ASP A 62 6.04 -12.97 6.02
CA ASP A 62 4.92 -13.72 5.42
C ASP A 62 5.45 -14.59 4.28
N VAL A 63 5.01 -15.85 4.24
CA VAL A 63 5.48 -16.82 3.25
C VAL A 63 4.73 -16.62 1.94
N ASP A 64 5.47 -16.30 0.89
CA ASP A 64 4.91 -15.99 -0.43
C ASP A 64 4.46 -17.27 -1.16
N LYS A 65 3.20 -17.28 -1.61
CA LYS A 65 2.57 -18.38 -2.36
C LYS A 65 2.09 -17.84 -3.69
N VAL A 66 2.71 -18.26 -4.78
CA VAL A 66 2.53 -17.63 -6.09
C VAL A 66 2.01 -18.64 -7.12
N ILE A 67 0.97 -18.24 -7.87
CA ILE A 67 0.56 -18.92 -9.10
C ILE A 67 0.89 -18.01 -10.29
N LEU A 68 1.56 -18.54 -11.30
CA LEU A 68 1.86 -17.86 -12.55
C LEU A 68 0.97 -18.43 -13.66
N LEU A 69 0.15 -17.58 -14.28
CA LEU A 69 -0.67 -17.93 -15.43
C LEU A 69 -0.10 -17.24 -16.66
N VAL A 70 0.40 -18.01 -17.62
CA VAL A 70 1.05 -17.47 -18.82
C VAL A 70 0.13 -17.61 -20.02
N SER A 71 -0.11 -16.48 -20.72
CA SER A 71 -0.90 -16.48 -21.94
C SER A 71 -0.18 -17.28 -23.05
N PRO A 72 -0.89 -18.15 -23.80
CA PRO A 72 -0.28 -18.92 -24.89
C PRO A 72 0.23 -18.03 -26.04
N LYS A 73 -0.23 -16.78 -26.11
CA LYS A 73 0.23 -15.78 -27.10
C LYS A 73 1.62 -15.21 -26.79
N LEU A 74 2.13 -15.44 -25.58
CA LEU A 74 3.37 -14.88 -25.09
C LEU A 74 4.53 -15.84 -25.33
N LYS A 75 5.47 -15.48 -26.21
CA LYS A 75 6.67 -16.28 -26.51
C LYS A 75 7.79 -15.93 -25.51
N ILE A 76 7.73 -16.49 -24.30
CA ILE A 76 8.75 -16.31 -23.25
C ILE A 76 9.25 -17.67 -22.77
N ASP A 77 10.54 -17.74 -22.41
CA ASP A 77 11.10 -18.87 -21.69
C ASP A 77 10.72 -18.80 -20.20
N ILE A 78 9.60 -19.44 -19.87
CA ILE A 78 9.05 -19.48 -18.50
C ILE A 78 10.05 -20.14 -17.53
N LYS A 79 10.83 -21.13 -17.97
CA LYS A 79 11.77 -21.82 -17.08
C LYS A 79 12.90 -20.91 -16.65
N LYS A 80 13.41 -20.09 -17.57
CA LYS A 80 14.43 -19.09 -17.26
C LYS A 80 13.89 -18.03 -16.30
N LEU A 81 12.68 -17.52 -16.55
CA LEU A 81 12.01 -16.56 -15.66
C LEU A 81 11.83 -17.13 -14.25
N VAL A 82 11.31 -18.36 -14.14
CA VAL A 82 11.12 -19.03 -12.85
C VAL A 82 12.46 -19.27 -12.16
N HIS A 83 13.52 -19.62 -12.89
CA HIS A 83 14.86 -19.78 -12.32
C HIS A 83 15.40 -18.48 -11.71
N GLU A 84 15.20 -17.35 -12.37
CA GLU A 84 15.53 -16.01 -11.83
C GLU A 84 14.70 -15.71 -10.57
N MET A 85 13.39 -15.99 -10.59
CA MET A 85 12.52 -15.82 -9.41
C MET A 85 12.94 -16.70 -8.23
N ILE A 86 13.41 -17.93 -8.46
CA ILE A 86 13.92 -18.80 -7.38
C ILE A 86 15.18 -18.19 -6.76
N LYS A 87 16.09 -17.66 -7.57
CA LYS A 87 17.35 -17.07 -7.10
C LYS A 87 17.10 -15.87 -6.19
N ASP A 88 16.14 -15.03 -6.55
CA ASP A 88 15.87 -13.78 -5.84
C ASP A 88 14.91 -13.96 -4.65
N LEU A 89 13.95 -14.88 -4.74
CA LEU A 89 12.85 -15.03 -3.77
C LEU A 89 12.88 -16.34 -2.97
N GLY A 90 13.69 -17.33 -3.37
CA GLY A 90 13.91 -18.56 -2.60
C GLY A 90 12.77 -19.58 -2.64
N PHE A 91 11.88 -19.53 -3.64
CA PHE A 91 10.71 -20.39 -3.73
C PHE A 91 11.01 -21.88 -3.92
N VAL A 92 10.14 -22.74 -3.37
CA VAL A 92 10.02 -24.13 -3.83
C VAL A 92 9.08 -24.20 -5.03
N VAL A 93 9.60 -24.58 -6.19
CA VAL A 93 8.77 -24.70 -7.40
C VAL A 93 8.03 -26.03 -7.40
N LEU A 94 6.71 -25.95 -7.47
CA LEU A 94 5.81 -27.10 -7.59
C LEU A 94 5.32 -27.19 -9.02
N THR A 95 6.02 -27.98 -9.84
CA THR A 95 5.61 -28.22 -11.23
C THR A 95 4.52 -29.28 -11.32
N ARG A 96 3.73 -29.25 -12.40
CA ARG A 96 2.75 -30.31 -12.71
C ARG A 96 3.41 -31.67 -12.81
N ARG A 97 4.63 -31.77 -13.32
CA ARG A 97 5.39 -33.03 -13.34
C ARG A 97 5.64 -33.56 -11.93
N CYS A 98 6.09 -32.71 -11.01
CA CYS A 98 6.29 -33.09 -9.62
C CYS A 98 4.99 -33.56 -8.93
N LEU A 99 3.85 -32.94 -9.28
CA LEU A 99 2.53 -33.36 -8.79
C LEU A 99 2.13 -34.73 -9.37
N LEU A 100 2.30 -34.91 -10.68
CA LEU A 100 1.96 -36.16 -11.37
C LEU A 100 2.81 -37.35 -10.89
N ASP A 101 4.11 -37.16 -10.66
CA ASP A 101 5.01 -38.21 -10.15
C ASP A 101 4.56 -38.77 -8.78
N ARG A 102 3.89 -37.94 -7.96
CA ARG A 102 3.31 -38.36 -6.68
C ARG A 102 1.89 -38.88 -6.82
N TYR A 103 1.13 -38.32 -7.76
CA TYR A 103 -0.22 -38.75 -8.11
C TYR A 103 -0.24 -40.19 -8.64
N GLU A 104 0.70 -40.54 -9.53
CA GLU A 104 0.81 -41.90 -10.10
C GLU A 104 1.19 -42.97 -9.07
N LYS A 105 1.81 -42.57 -7.96
CA LYS A 105 2.16 -43.45 -6.84
C LYS A 105 1.04 -43.59 -5.80
N HIS A 106 -0.09 -42.92 -6.01
CA HIS A 106 -1.19 -42.93 -5.06
C HIS A 106 -2.05 -44.19 -5.22
N ASP A 107 -2.51 -44.78 -4.11
CA ASP A 107 -3.29 -46.04 -4.12
C ASP A 107 -4.59 -45.95 -4.93
N LYS A 108 -5.16 -44.74 -5.04
CA LYS A 108 -6.38 -44.42 -5.80
C LYS A 108 -6.12 -44.01 -7.25
N TYR A 109 -4.88 -44.18 -7.75
CA TYR A 109 -4.53 -43.81 -9.11
C TYR A 109 -5.22 -44.73 -10.13
N LEU A 110 -5.89 -44.13 -11.11
CA LEU A 110 -6.42 -44.82 -12.27
C LEU A 110 -5.59 -44.43 -13.51
N PRO A 111 -4.98 -45.41 -14.20
CA PRO A 111 -4.20 -45.14 -15.39
C PRO A 111 -4.99 -44.35 -16.44
N LYS A 112 -4.36 -43.31 -17.01
CA LYS A 112 -4.93 -42.41 -18.04
C LYS A 112 -6.07 -41.50 -17.57
N CYS A 113 -6.39 -41.46 -16.28
CA CYS A 113 -7.38 -40.53 -15.72
C CYS A 113 -6.74 -39.60 -14.68
N ILE A 114 -6.98 -38.30 -14.83
CA ILE A 114 -6.56 -37.29 -13.85
C ILE A 114 -7.79 -36.88 -13.04
N SER A 115 -7.85 -37.30 -11.78
CA SER A 115 -8.85 -36.84 -10.82
C SER A 115 -8.39 -35.50 -10.23
N PRO A 116 -9.12 -34.39 -10.45
CA PRO A 116 -8.76 -33.09 -9.90
C PRO A 116 -8.72 -33.06 -8.36
N GLU A 117 -9.58 -33.85 -7.72
CA GLU A 117 -9.68 -33.95 -6.25
C GLU A 117 -8.47 -34.68 -5.66
N LEU A 118 -8.03 -35.77 -6.30
CA LEU A 118 -6.84 -36.46 -5.85
C LEU A 118 -5.57 -35.64 -6.16
N LEU A 119 -5.56 -34.90 -7.28
CA LEU A 119 -4.45 -34.02 -7.62
C LEU A 119 -4.31 -32.86 -6.64
N SER A 120 -5.42 -32.28 -6.18
CA SER A 120 -5.41 -31.24 -5.14
C SER A 120 -4.99 -31.79 -3.77
N GLU A 121 -5.36 -33.02 -3.42
CA GLU A 121 -4.89 -33.71 -2.22
C GLU A 121 -3.35 -33.89 -2.25
N VAL A 122 -2.80 -34.32 -3.38
CA VAL A 122 -1.36 -34.45 -3.59
C VAL A 122 -0.65 -33.10 -3.50
N ALA A 123 -1.23 -32.05 -4.08
CA ALA A 123 -0.72 -30.69 -3.98
C ALA A 123 -0.69 -30.20 -2.53
N LYS A 124 -1.78 -30.40 -1.76
CA LYS A 124 -1.86 -30.09 -0.34
C LYS A 124 -0.75 -30.79 0.45
N ASN A 125 -0.58 -32.10 0.25
CA ASN A 125 0.46 -32.88 0.91
C ASN A 125 1.88 -32.44 0.57
N LEU A 126 2.10 -31.88 -0.62
CA LEU A 126 3.37 -31.27 -1.02
C LEU A 126 3.59 -29.94 -0.32
N THR A 127 2.57 -29.08 -0.26
CA THR A 127 2.68 -27.74 0.36
C THR A 127 2.90 -27.78 1.87
N LEU A 128 2.51 -28.87 2.53
CA LEU A 128 2.67 -29.05 3.98
C LEU A 128 4.02 -29.67 4.39
N LYS A 129 4.80 -30.20 3.45
CA LYS A 129 6.09 -30.86 3.75
C LYS A 129 7.24 -29.85 3.73
N ASP A 130 8.14 -29.97 4.69
CA ASP A 130 9.36 -29.16 4.73
C ASP A 130 10.21 -29.36 3.46
N PRO A 131 10.79 -28.28 2.88
CA PRO A 131 10.87 -26.91 3.41
C PRO A 131 9.75 -25.94 2.95
N VAL A 132 8.69 -26.44 2.29
CA VAL A 132 7.69 -25.59 1.61
C VAL A 132 6.96 -24.60 2.53
N PRO A 133 6.55 -24.96 3.77
CA PRO A 133 5.90 -24.01 4.67
C PRO A 133 6.79 -22.84 5.12
N GLN A 134 8.12 -22.97 5.00
CA GLN A 134 9.08 -21.94 5.40
C GLN A 134 9.51 -21.06 4.22
N SER A 135 9.75 -21.67 3.06
CA SER A 135 10.27 -20.98 1.86
C SER A 135 9.18 -20.49 0.90
N GLY A 136 7.94 -21.00 1.04
CA GLY A 136 6.86 -20.70 0.10
C GLY A 136 6.95 -21.51 -1.18
N TRP A 137 5.94 -21.34 -2.03
CA TRP A 137 5.82 -22.13 -3.26
C TRP A 137 5.41 -21.31 -4.47
N LEU A 138 5.87 -21.77 -5.64
CA LEU A 138 5.50 -21.22 -6.94
C LEU A 138 4.98 -22.33 -7.85
N MET A 139 3.79 -22.15 -8.40
CA MET A 139 3.21 -23.01 -9.44
C MET A 139 3.04 -22.19 -10.73
N PHE A 140 3.55 -22.67 -11.87
CA PHE A 140 3.42 -21.96 -13.15
C PHE A 140 2.72 -22.77 -14.25
N ASP A 141 2.63 -24.09 -14.07
CA ASP A 141 2.02 -25.04 -14.99
C ASP A 141 0.85 -25.81 -14.35
N HIS A 142 0.39 -25.36 -13.19
CA HIS A 142 -0.76 -25.89 -12.44
C HIS A 142 -1.40 -24.75 -11.63
N PRO A 143 -2.74 -24.68 -11.48
CA PRO A 143 -3.79 -25.51 -12.08
C PRO A 143 -3.99 -25.28 -13.59
N CYS A 144 -4.43 -26.33 -14.32
CA CYS A 144 -4.68 -26.26 -15.77
C CYS A 144 -6.15 -26.11 -16.15
N SER A 145 -7.08 -26.35 -15.21
CA SER A 145 -8.52 -26.25 -15.45
C SER A 145 -9.23 -25.55 -14.31
N VAL A 146 -10.44 -25.03 -14.59
CA VAL A 146 -11.30 -24.43 -13.57
C VAL A 146 -11.60 -25.43 -12.46
N ARG A 147 -11.83 -26.71 -12.81
CA ARG A 147 -12.10 -27.76 -11.82
C ARG A 147 -10.89 -28.02 -10.92
N GLU A 148 -9.68 -28.11 -11.49
CA GLU A 148 -8.44 -28.25 -10.69
C GLU A 148 -8.26 -27.05 -9.74
N ALA A 149 -8.48 -25.83 -10.23
CA ALA A 149 -8.39 -24.62 -9.41
C ALA A 149 -9.41 -24.59 -8.27
N GLN A 150 -10.66 -25.01 -8.52
CA GLN A 150 -11.69 -25.13 -7.49
C GLN A 150 -11.33 -26.18 -6.43
N CYS A 151 -10.80 -27.34 -6.84
CA CYS A 151 -10.38 -28.38 -5.90
C CYS A 151 -9.20 -27.91 -5.02
N LEU A 152 -8.22 -27.19 -5.58
CA LEU A 152 -7.14 -26.57 -4.79
C LEU A 152 -7.68 -25.58 -3.74
N GLN A 153 -8.67 -24.77 -4.13
CA GLN A 153 -9.30 -23.81 -3.23
C GLN A 153 -10.05 -24.51 -2.09
N GLN A 154 -10.80 -25.57 -2.40
CA GLN A 154 -11.52 -26.39 -1.41
C GLN A 154 -10.56 -27.08 -0.43
N ASP A 155 -9.41 -27.55 -0.93
CA ASP A 155 -8.40 -28.23 -0.10
C ASP A 155 -7.51 -27.28 0.71
N GLY A 156 -7.65 -25.96 0.50
CA GLY A 156 -6.91 -24.92 1.24
C GLY A 156 -5.57 -24.53 0.63
N VAL A 157 -5.27 -24.96 -0.60
CA VAL A 157 -4.05 -24.56 -1.33
C VAL A 157 -4.30 -23.21 -2.01
N LEU A 158 -4.19 -22.15 -1.22
CA LEU A 158 -4.53 -20.79 -1.65
C LEU A 158 -3.26 -19.96 -1.89
N PRO A 159 -3.10 -19.34 -3.08
CA PRO A 159 -2.01 -18.40 -3.32
C PRO A 159 -2.22 -17.09 -2.56
N THR A 160 -1.11 -16.44 -2.22
CA THR A 160 -1.09 -15.05 -1.76
C THR A 160 -1.21 -14.10 -2.96
N VAL A 161 -0.60 -14.45 -4.09
CA VAL A 161 -0.61 -13.67 -5.33
C VAL A 161 -0.79 -14.58 -6.55
N THR A 162 -1.63 -14.18 -7.51
CA THR A 162 -1.73 -14.82 -8.83
C THR A 162 -1.30 -13.81 -9.90
N LEU A 163 -0.24 -14.12 -10.63
CA LEU A 163 0.32 -13.27 -11.67
C LEU A 163 -0.13 -13.76 -13.05
N VAL A 164 -0.69 -12.87 -13.86
CA VAL A 164 -1.14 -13.18 -15.23
C VAL A 164 -0.21 -12.49 -16.23
N LEU A 165 0.56 -13.26 -16.99
CA LEU A 165 1.45 -12.75 -18.02
C LEU A 165 0.73 -12.73 -19.37
N ILE A 166 0.43 -11.53 -19.88
CA ILE A 166 -0.19 -11.29 -21.19
C ILE A 166 0.72 -10.42 -22.05
N PRO A 167 0.69 -10.58 -23.39
CA PRO A 167 1.42 -9.66 -24.27
C PRO A 167 0.89 -8.24 -24.09
N SER A 168 1.79 -7.27 -24.26
CA SER A 168 1.39 -5.87 -24.37
C SER A 168 0.31 -5.73 -25.45
N PRO A 169 -0.75 -4.93 -25.22
CA PRO A 169 -1.71 -4.67 -26.28
C PRO A 169 -0.97 -4.11 -27.50
N PRO A 170 -1.40 -4.44 -28.74
CA PRO A 170 -0.80 -3.86 -29.92
C PRO A 170 -0.87 -2.34 -29.79
N VAL A 171 0.26 -1.68 -29.99
CA VAL A 171 0.30 -0.22 -30.10
C VAL A 171 -0.62 0.12 -31.27
N ALA A 172 -1.55 1.07 -31.06
CA ALA A 172 -2.38 1.59 -32.13
C ALA A 172 -1.47 1.93 -33.31
N HIS A 173 -1.86 1.55 -34.53
CA HIS A 173 -1.07 1.88 -35.70
C HIS A 173 -0.80 3.39 -35.69
N VAL A 174 0.46 3.77 -35.82
CA VAL A 174 0.78 5.15 -36.15
C VAL A 174 0.28 5.29 -37.58
N ASP A 175 -0.92 5.87 -37.73
CA ASP A 175 -1.36 6.31 -39.04
C ASP A 175 -0.32 7.32 -39.52
N ASP A 176 0.23 7.10 -40.72
CA ASP A 176 1.22 7.99 -41.33
C ASP A 176 0.62 9.39 -41.60
N ASP A 177 -0.71 9.51 -41.52
CA ASP A 177 -1.48 10.72 -41.76
C ASP A 177 -2.10 11.23 -40.43
N PRO A 178 -1.81 12.48 -39.98
CA PRO A 178 -2.40 13.04 -38.76
C PRO A 178 -3.90 13.35 -38.90
N TRP A 179 -4.47 13.14 -40.08
CA TRP A 179 -5.87 13.41 -40.41
C TRP A 179 -6.71 12.15 -40.27
N THR A 180 -7.65 12.19 -39.33
CA THR A 180 -8.68 11.14 -39.22
C THR A 180 -9.66 11.29 -40.39
N ALA A 181 -9.97 10.19 -41.08
CA ALA A 181 -11.00 10.20 -42.12
C ALA A 181 -12.35 10.71 -41.54
N PRO A 182 -13.15 11.47 -42.31
CA PRO A 182 -14.43 11.97 -41.83
C PRO A 182 -15.35 10.79 -41.49
N ARG A 183 -15.68 10.63 -40.21
CA ARG A 183 -16.62 9.63 -39.70
C ARG A 183 -18.04 10.19 -39.71
N GLY A 184 -19.03 9.35 -39.99
CA GLY A 184 -20.45 9.73 -39.83
C GLY A 184 -20.80 9.95 -38.36
N PHE A 185 -21.89 10.68 -38.06
CA PHE A 185 -22.35 10.96 -36.68
C PHE A 185 -22.54 9.68 -35.83
N ASN A 186 -22.75 8.53 -36.46
CA ASN A 186 -23.00 7.24 -35.82
C ASN A 186 -21.78 6.30 -35.77
N GLU A 187 -20.65 6.67 -36.36
CA GLU A 187 -19.45 5.81 -36.43
C GLU A 187 -18.43 6.26 -35.39
N GLN A 188 -18.56 5.73 -34.18
CA GLN A 188 -17.57 5.93 -33.11
C GLN A 188 -16.53 4.82 -33.14
N ASP A 189 -15.27 5.19 -32.94
CA ASP A 189 -14.20 4.23 -32.66
C ASP A 189 -14.35 3.73 -31.22
N PHE A 190 -15.24 2.76 -31.05
CA PHE A 190 -15.57 2.22 -29.73
C PHE A 190 -14.36 1.60 -29.03
N GLU A 191 -13.41 1.02 -29.75
CA GLU A 191 -12.23 0.39 -29.16
C GLU A 191 -11.18 1.43 -28.73
N GLY A 192 -10.92 2.43 -29.58
CA GLY A 192 -10.07 3.56 -29.23
C GLY A 192 -10.63 4.36 -28.07
N LEU A 193 -11.93 4.65 -28.07
CA LEU A 193 -12.61 5.33 -26.97
C LEU A 193 -12.63 4.48 -25.69
N LYS A 194 -12.86 3.16 -25.79
CA LYS A 194 -12.77 2.25 -24.64
C LYS A 194 -11.37 2.26 -24.02
N PHE A 195 -10.33 2.33 -24.86
CA PHE A 195 -8.95 2.40 -24.41
C PHE A 195 -8.65 3.75 -23.73
N VAL A 196 -9.04 4.87 -24.35
CA VAL A 196 -8.83 6.22 -23.81
C VAL A 196 -9.57 6.41 -22.49
N TYR A 197 -10.83 5.99 -22.42
CA TYR A 197 -11.67 6.14 -21.24
C TYR A 197 -11.61 4.93 -20.30
N LYS A 198 -10.68 3.99 -20.47
CA LYS A 198 -10.58 2.75 -19.68
C LYS A 198 -10.63 2.98 -18.16
N SER A 199 -10.08 4.10 -17.70
CA SER A 199 -10.07 4.50 -16.29
C SER A 199 -11.45 4.91 -15.74
N THR A 200 -12.35 5.37 -16.59
CA THR A 200 -13.70 5.88 -16.24
C THR A 200 -14.83 5.03 -16.83
N LEU A 201 -14.49 4.05 -17.67
CA LEU A 201 -15.44 3.22 -18.38
C LEU A 201 -16.14 2.23 -17.43
N LYS A 202 -17.47 2.26 -17.43
CA LYS A 202 -18.31 1.20 -16.85
C LYS A 202 -19.20 0.61 -17.92
N GLU A 203 -19.11 -0.71 -18.06
CA GLU A 203 -19.94 -1.46 -18.99
C GLU A 203 -21.30 -1.73 -18.36
N VAL A 204 -22.37 -1.32 -19.06
CA VAL A 204 -23.76 -1.57 -18.66
C VAL A 204 -24.36 -2.51 -19.69
N TYR A 205 -24.75 -3.70 -19.25
CA TYR A 205 -25.37 -4.69 -20.12
C TYR A 205 -26.88 -4.47 -20.14
N ILE A 206 -27.42 -4.22 -21.34
CA ILE A 206 -28.85 -4.04 -21.58
C ILE A 206 -29.35 -5.28 -22.31
N ASP A 207 -30.42 -5.88 -21.80
CA ASP A 207 -31.04 -7.05 -22.40
C ASP A 207 -32.11 -6.59 -23.40
N PRO A 208 -32.30 -7.30 -24.53
CA PRO A 208 -33.22 -6.85 -25.59
C PRO A 208 -34.70 -6.85 -25.20
N GLU A 209 -35.08 -7.49 -24.08
CA GLU A 209 -36.44 -7.48 -23.54
C GLU A 209 -36.67 -6.39 -22.46
N ASP A 210 -35.65 -5.60 -22.11
CA ASP A 210 -35.78 -4.53 -21.11
C ASP A 210 -36.56 -3.33 -21.65
N ASP A 211 -37.59 -2.88 -20.91
CA ASP A 211 -38.28 -1.61 -21.18
C ASP A 211 -37.44 -0.39 -20.77
N HIS A 212 -37.76 0.79 -21.29
CA HIS A 212 -37.03 2.05 -21.09
C HIS A 212 -36.86 2.43 -19.60
N GLU A 213 -37.82 2.11 -18.73
CA GLU A 213 -37.67 2.31 -17.28
C GLU A 213 -36.58 1.42 -16.68
N ILE A 214 -36.50 0.16 -17.11
CA ILE A 214 -35.51 -0.82 -16.63
C ILE A 214 -34.11 -0.45 -17.16
N GLN A 215 -34.02 -0.05 -18.43
CA GLN A 215 -32.79 0.47 -19.03
C GLN A 215 -32.29 1.72 -18.28
N GLY A 216 -33.19 2.66 -17.98
CA GLY A 216 -32.91 3.84 -17.18
C GLY A 216 -32.42 3.50 -15.78
N MET A 217 -33.05 2.51 -15.11
CA MET A 217 -32.64 2.03 -13.79
C MET A 217 -31.26 1.36 -13.83
N LYS A 218 -30.95 0.54 -14.85
CA LYS A 218 -29.62 -0.09 -15.04
C LYS A 218 -28.53 0.98 -15.22
N CYS A 219 -28.77 1.99 -16.06
CA CYS A 219 -27.86 3.13 -16.22
C CYS A 219 -27.72 3.96 -14.94
N PHE A 220 -28.82 4.25 -14.24
CA PHE A 220 -28.80 5.00 -12.97
C PHE A 220 -28.03 4.24 -11.89
N ASN A 221 -28.23 2.93 -11.79
CA ASN A 221 -27.49 2.07 -10.87
C ASN A 221 -26.02 1.97 -11.26
N ALA A 222 -25.68 1.97 -12.55
CA ALA A 222 -24.30 2.00 -13.01
C ALA A 222 -23.62 3.35 -12.72
N ILE A 223 -24.31 4.47 -12.88
CA ILE A 223 -23.84 5.82 -12.51
C ILE A 223 -23.66 5.89 -10.99
N ARG A 224 -24.63 5.39 -10.23
CA ARG A 224 -24.54 5.31 -8.77
C ARG A 224 -23.42 4.36 -8.35
N ALA A 225 -23.22 3.22 -9.01
CA ALA A 225 -22.11 2.30 -8.76
C ALA A 225 -20.76 2.85 -9.24
N CYS A 226 -20.73 3.78 -10.19
CA CYS A 226 -19.54 4.54 -10.55
C CYS A 226 -19.24 5.62 -9.49
N ALA A 227 -20.29 6.26 -8.96
CA ALA A 227 -20.20 7.19 -7.84
C ALA A 227 -19.91 6.50 -6.49
N SER A 228 -20.33 5.24 -6.33
CA SER A 228 -20.13 4.42 -5.11
C SER A 228 -18.90 3.51 -5.20
N GLY A 229 -18.47 3.17 -6.43
CA GLY A 229 -17.36 2.28 -6.76
C GLY A 229 -16.09 3.00 -7.21
N ALA A 230 -16.08 4.33 -7.12
CA ALA A 230 -14.90 5.07 -6.70
C ALA A 230 -14.96 5.12 -5.15
N GLN A 231 -14.35 4.25 -4.35
CA GLN A 231 -12.91 3.97 -4.30
C GLN A 231 -12.13 4.85 -5.28
N GLY A 232 -12.24 6.16 -5.08
CA GLY A 232 -11.35 7.09 -5.73
C GLY A 232 -9.91 6.78 -5.32
N PRO A 233 -8.92 7.46 -5.90
CA PRO A 233 -7.54 7.39 -5.44
C PRO A 233 -7.37 7.92 -3.99
N LYS A 234 -8.48 8.20 -3.28
CA LYS A 234 -8.67 9.14 -2.19
C LYS A 234 -9.27 8.55 -0.91
N GLN A 235 -9.58 7.25 -0.91
CA GLN A 235 -9.91 6.53 0.32
C GLN A 235 -9.11 5.24 0.32
N GLY A 236 -8.48 4.97 1.46
CA GLY A 236 -7.57 3.85 1.60
C GLY A 236 -8.22 2.54 1.22
N VAL A 237 -7.42 1.69 0.58
CA VAL A 237 -7.78 0.32 0.26
C VAL A 237 -8.52 -0.26 1.46
N HIS A 238 -9.82 -0.53 1.30
CA HIS A 238 -10.50 -1.48 2.15
C HIS A 238 -9.83 -2.85 1.92
N THR A 239 -8.68 -3.05 2.55
CA THR A 239 -8.29 -4.38 2.97
C THR A 239 -9.38 -4.73 3.98
N MET A 240 -10.26 -5.66 3.60
CA MET A 240 -11.24 -6.20 4.55
C MET A 240 -10.51 -6.51 5.86
N GLY A 241 -10.75 -5.70 6.91
CA GLY A 241 -10.23 -5.91 8.26
C GLY A 241 -9.56 -4.75 9.02
N ALA A 242 -9.14 -3.62 8.43
CA ALA A 242 -8.54 -2.50 9.20
C ALA A 242 -9.03 -1.11 8.71
N PRO A 243 -9.14 -0.09 9.59
CA PRO A 243 -9.82 1.16 9.25
C PRO A 243 -9.03 2.06 8.27
N GLY A 244 -9.38 1.96 6.98
CA GLY A 244 -9.90 3.00 6.07
C GLY A 244 -9.12 4.28 5.72
N ILE A 245 -8.26 4.83 6.59
CA ILE A 245 -7.78 6.22 6.44
C ILE A 245 -6.25 6.31 6.56
N TYR A 246 -5.58 6.88 5.56
CA TYR A 246 -4.12 6.99 5.53
C TYR A 246 -3.62 8.08 6.48
N ARG A 247 -2.67 7.71 7.35
CA ARG A 247 -2.01 8.57 8.33
C ARG A 247 -0.51 8.41 8.13
N VAL A 248 0.01 9.19 7.20
CA VAL A 248 1.34 8.99 6.62
C VAL A 248 2.33 9.97 7.22
N LEU A 249 3.45 9.44 7.68
CA LEU A 249 4.60 10.22 8.11
C LEU A 249 5.67 10.17 7.02
N LEU A 250 6.04 11.32 6.45
CA LEU A 250 7.05 11.39 5.40
C LEU A 250 8.32 12.05 5.93
N ILE A 251 9.32 11.21 6.22
CA ILE A 251 10.59 11.58 6.84
C ILE A 251 11.67 11.64 5.76
N GLY A 252 12.50 12.66 5.82
CA GLY A 252 13.65 12.80 4.94
C GLY A 252 14.40 14.10 5.21
N PRO A 253 15.68 14.19 4.81
CA PRO A 253 16.48 15.40 5.03
C PRO A 253 15.92 16.58 4.24
N ARG A 254 16.31 17.81 4.60
CA ARG A 254 16.04 18.98 3.74
C ARG A 254 16.69 18.76 2.38
N GLY A 255 16.00 19.14 1.30
CA GLY A 255 16.45 18.86 -0.07
C GLY A 255 16.05 17.49 -0.65
N SER A 256 15.50 16.58 0.16
CA SER A 256 15.00 15.27 -0.31
C SER A 256 13.79 15.34 -1.25
N GLY A 257 13.06 16.47 -1.26
CA GLY A 257 11.80 16.61 -2.01
C GLY A 257 10.57 16.17 -1.22
N ARG A 258 10.69 15.89 0.09
CA ARG A 258 9.58 15.47 0.96
C ARG A 258 8.32 16.34 0.84
N ARG A 259 8.44 17.67 0.81
CA ARG A 259 7.28 18.58 0.70
C ARG A 259 6.56 18.45 -0.64
N THR A 260 7.32 18.40 -1.73
CA THR A 260 6.79 18.24 -3.09
C THR A 260 6.05 16.90 -3.19
N GLN A 261 6.69 15.84 -2.72
CA GLN A 261 6.14 14.49 -2.71
C GLN A 261 4.89 14.38 -1.82
N ALA A 262 4.91 14.95 -0.62
CA ALA A 262 3.74 15.01 0.27
C ALA A 262 2.56 15.74 -0.38
N ARG A 263 2.80 16.87 -1.05
CA ARG A 263 1.75 17.62 -1.74
C ARG A 263 1.15 16.85 -2.92
N THR A 264 1.99 16.15 -3.68
CA THR A 264 1.53 15.29 -4.78
C THR A 264 0.71 14.12 -4.25
N ALA A 265 1.20 13.44 -3.20
CA ALA A 265 0.50 12.34 -2.54
C ALA A 265 -0.82 12.81 -1.91
N ALA A 266 -0.83 13.93 -1.20
CA ALA A 266 -2.04 14.54 -0.65
C ALA A 266 -3.09 14.82 -1.73
N LYS A 267 -2.69 15.38 -2.88
CA LYS A 267 -3.61 15.61 -4.01
C LYS A 267 -4.16 14.31 -4.59
N HIS A 268 -3.32 13.29 -4.70
CA HIS A 268 -3.71 11.99 -5.24
C HIS A 268 -4.66 11.25 -4.29
N PHE A 269 -4.29 11.20 -3.00
CA PHE A 269 -4.94 10.44 -1.94
C PHE A 269 -5.94 11.22 -1.08
N ASP A 270 -6.24 12.47 -1.42
CA ASP A 270 -7.13 13.39 -0.66
C ASP A 270 -6.70 13.68 0.76
N LEU A 271 -5.44 13.42 1.07
CA LEU A 271 -4.97 13.57 2.44
C LEU A 271 -4.78 15.05 2.74
N VAL A 272 -4.99 15.41 3.99
CA VAL A 272 -4.61 16.73 4.48
C VAL A 272 -3.06 16.80 4.53
N CYS A 273 -2.47 17.70 3.74
CA CYS A 273 -1.03 17.93 3.75
C CYS A 273 -0.66 18.84 4.93
N LEU A 274 0.09 18.31 5.90
CA LEU A 274 0.54 19.01 7.09
C LEU A 274 2.05 19.22 7.02
N ASP A 275 2.51 20.47 7.12
CA ASP A 275 3.94 20.79 7.25
C ASP A 275 4.20 21.46 8.60
N TYR A 276 5.10 20.90 9.40
CA TYR A 276 5.31 21.35 10.77
C TYR A 276 5.74 22.83 10.85
N GLU A 277 6.59 23.31 9.95
CA GLU A 277 7.00 24.72 9.89
C GLU A 277 5.79 25.66 9.73
N THR A 278 4.82 25.27 8.90
CA THR A 278 3.60 26.06 8.69
C THR A 278 2.72 26.08 9.94
N LEU A 279 2.51 24.91 10.56
CA LEU A 279 1.75 24.78 11.80
C LEU A 279 2.39 25.57 12.96
N PHE A 280 3.72 25.54 13.04
CA PHE A 280 4.47 26.30 14.02
C PHE A 280 4.30 27.81 13.85
N ASN A 281 4.41 28.31 12.62
CA ASN A 281 4.23 29.73 12.32
C ASN A 281 2.78 30.19 12.59
N GLU A 282 1.79 29.37 12.22
CA GLU A 282 0.38 29.64 12.54
C GLU A 282 0.13 29.68 14.05
N ALA A 283 0.69 28.73 14.81
CA ALA A 283 0.58 28.70 16.26
C ALA A 283 1.23 29.91 16.93
N LYS A 284 2.33 30.43 16.37
CA LYS A 284 3.04 31.62 16.88
C LYS A 284 2.21 32.90 16.72
N VAL A 285 1.44 33.01 15.64
CA VAL A 285 0.59 34.18 15.35
C VAL A 285 -0.71 34.16 16.15
N LYS A 286 -1.26 32.97 16.46
CA LYS A 286 -2.50 32.85 17.24
C LYS A 286 -2.35 33.34 18.67
N SER A 287 -3.43 33.89 19.22
CA SER A 287 -3.55 34.35 20.61
C SER A 287 -4.08 33.26 21.55
N ASP A 288 -3.69 32.01 21.29
CA ASP A 288 -4.07 30.87 22.12
C ASP A 288 -3.01 30.63 23.22
N ASP A 289 -3.35 29.84 24.25
CA ASP A 289 -2.42 29.43 25.32
C ASP A 289 -1.10 28.83 24.77
N VAL A 290 -1.18 28.03 23.70
CA VAL A 290 0.01 27.50 23.02
C VAL A 290 0.84 28.61 22.39
N GLY A 291 0.20 29.57 21.72
CA GLY A 291 0.89 30.72 21.10
C GLY A 291 1.55 31.62 22.14
N GLU A 292 0.91 31.84 23.28
CA GLU A 292 1.51 32.57 24.40
C GLU A 292 2.73 31.85 24.99
N LYS A 293 2.61 30.54 25.23
CA LYS A 293 3.71 29.72 25.74
C LYS A 293 4.90 29.71 24.77
N LEU A 294 4.64 29.60 23.47
CA LEU A 294 5.66 29.69 22.42
C LEU A 294 6.40 31.03 22.43
N ARG A 295 5.69 32.14 22.64
CA ARG A 295 6.30 33.48 22.69
C ARG A 295 7.11 33.72 23.96
N LYS A 296 6.70 33.14 25.10
CA LYS A 296 7.32 33.35 26.41
C LYS A 296 8.50 32.40 26.69
N PHE A 297 8.34 31.11 26.38
CA PHE A 297 9.26 30.04 26.80
C PHE A 297 9.96 29.34 25.62
N GLY A 298 9.62 29.68 24.38
CA GLY A 298 10.15 29.03 23.20
C GLY A 298 9.48 27.68 22.90
N CYS A 299 10.16 26.88 22.09
CA CYS A 299 9.60 25.64 21.54
C CYS A 299 10.12 24.42 22.32
N SER A 300 9.34 23.93 23.28
CA SER A 300 9.63 22.66 23.99
C SER A 300 9.11 21.45 23.20
N VAL A 301 9.72 20.27 23.39
CA VAL A 301 9.28 18.99 22.80
C VAL A 301 7.77 18.76 22.98
N GLU A 302 7.26 18.99 24.19
CA GLU A 302 5.84 18.85 24.52
C GLU A 302 4.94 19.85 23.78
N LEU A 303 5.39 21.10 23.63
CA LEU A 303 4.65 22.12 22.87
C LEU A 303 4.58 21.74 21.38
N ARG A 304 5.65 21.15 20.82
CA ARG A 304 5.66 20.66 19.43
C ARG A 304 4.61 19.57 19.23
N ALA A 305 4.59 18.59 20.13
CA ALA A 305 3.60 17.52 20.13
C ALA A 305 2.18 18.07 20.27
N GLU A 306 1.94 19.04 21.15
CA GLU A 306 0.62 19.64 21.37
C GLU A 306 0.10 20.40 20.14
N ILE A 307 0.97 21.14 19.42
CA ILE A 307 0.59 21.81 18.15
C ILE A 307 0.10 20.78 17.13
N VAL A 308 0.86 19.70 16.95
CA VAL A 308 0.53 18.63 16.00
C VAL A 308 -0.73 17.90 16.41
N LYS A 309 -0.88 17.57 17.70
CA LYS A 309 -2.06 16.90 18.27
C LYS A 309 -3.34 17.68 17.99
N ARG A 310 -3.34 18.99 18.23
CA ARG A 310 -4.52 19.85 17.97
C ARG A 310 -4.88 19.89 16.49
N ARG A 311 -3.89 19.87 15.61
CA ARG A 311 -4.13 19.89 14.16
C ARG A 311 -4.69 18.58 13.64
N ILE A 312 -4.15 17.45 14.10
CA ILE A 312 -4.57 16.11 13.66
C ILE A 312 -5.96 15.75 14.22
N ALA A 313 -6.33 16.26 15.39
CA ALA A 313 -7.64 16.04 15.99
C ALA A 313 -8.80 16.80 15.29
N MET A 314 -8.51 17.62 14.27
CA MET A 314 -9.54 18.30 13.50
C MET A 314 -10.30 17.32 12.60
N LYS A 315 -11.57 17.64 12.32
CA LYS A 315 -12.48 16.78 11.56
C LYS A 315 -11.97 16.45 10.15
N ASP A 316 -11.33 17.40 9.48
CA ASP A 316 -10.74 17.18 8.16
C ASP A 316 -9.67 16.08 8.16
N CYS A 317 -8.77 16.09 9.15
CA CYS A 317 -7.74 15.07 9.33
C CYS A 317 -8.30 13.71 9.77
N ILE A 318 -9.38 13.70 10.55
CA ILE A 318 -10.05 12.48 10.97
C ILE A 318 -10.76 11.83 9.77
N ASP A 319 -11.46 12.60 8.95
CA ASP A 319 -12.30 12.09 7.86
C ASP A 319 -11.47 11.73 6.60
N HIS A 320 -10.48 12.55 6.25
CA HIS A 320 -9.70 12.37 5.02
C HIS A 320 -8.29 11.80 5.26
N GLY A 321 -7.85 11.73 6.51
CA GLY A 321 -6.47 11.35 6.82
C GLY A 321 -5.48 12.49 6.58
N TRP A 322 -4.21 12.21 6.83
CA TRP A 322 -3.17 13.23 6.79
C TRP A 322 -1.82 12.68 6.34
N ILE A 323 -1.03 13.56 5.76
CA ILE A 323 0.39 13.36 5.49
C ILE A 323 1.18 14.45 6.18
N LEU A 324 2.08 14.06 7.09
CA LEU A 324 2.86 15.00 7.91
C LEU A 324 4.32 15.04 7.47
N THR A 325 4.83 16.24 7.21
CA THR A 325 6.25 16.52 6.96
C THR A 325 6.85 17.43 8.01
N GLY A 326 8.16 17.29 8.27
CA GLY A 326 8.91 18.19 9.14
C GLY A 326 8.76 17.93 10.65
N TYR A 327 7.98 16.92 11.03
CA TYR A 327 7.88 16.38 12.39
C TYR A 327 7.64 14.87 12.26
N PRO A 328 8.21 14.02 13.14
CA PRO A 328 9.07 14.30 14.29
C PRO A 328 10.51 14.66 13.90
N ALA A 329 11.22 15.37 14.78
CA ALA A 329 12.63 15.75 14.60
C ALA A 329 13.60 15.01 15.54
N SER A 330 13.10 14.27 16.52
CA SER A 330 13.88 13.39 17.40
C SER A 330 13.12 12.10 17.72
N GLY A 331 13.81 11.11 18.30
CA GLY A 331 13.15 9.92 18.82
C GLY A 331 12.02 10.23 19.82
N THR A 332 12.25 11.19 20.73
CA THR A 332 11.26 11.62 21.73
C THR A 332 10.01 12.26 21.10
N ASP A 333 10.19 13.05 20.03
CA ASP A 333 9.05 13.61 19.28
C ASP A 333 8.20 12.48 18.67
N PHE A 334 8.84 11.41 18.19
CA PHE A 334 8.18 10.24 17.63
C PHE A 334 7.40 9.48 18.71
N GLU A 335 7.99 9.27 19.88
CA GLU A 335 7.30 8.62 21.01
C GLU A 335 6.03 9.37 21.41
N LEU A 336 6.11 10.70 21.53
CA LEU A 336 4.93 11.52 21.83
C LEU A 336 3.87 11.48 20.71
N LEU A 337 4.30 11.36 19.45
CA LEU A 337 3.38 11.19 18.31
C LEU A 337 2.68 9.83 18.33
N ASP A 338 3.42 8.78 18.69
CA ASP A 338 2.91 7.40 18.78
C ASP A 338 1.90 7.23 19.92
N LEU A 339 2.02 8.03 20.99
CA LEU A 339 1.09 8.08 22.12
C LEU A 339 -0.20 8.88 21.85
N MET A 340 -0.33 9.54 20.70
CA MET A 340 -1.53 10.30 20.37
C MET A 340 -2.72 9.35 20.06
N PRO A 341 -3.98 9.81 20.17
CA PRO A 341 -5.15 8.97 19.86
C PRO A 341 -5.16 8.44 18.41
N THR A 342 -4.59 9.22 17.49
CA THR A 342 -4.51 8.91 16.07
C THR A 342 -3.05 8.92 15.59
N PRO A 343 -2.23 7.91 15.94
CA PRO A 343 -0.83 7.87 15.53
C PRO A 343 -0.71 7.51 14.04
N PRO A 344 0.47 7.67 13.42
CA PRO A 344 0.70 7.31 12.03
C PRO A 344 0.54 5.80 11.80
N ASN A 345 -0.04 5.41 10.66
CA ASN A 345 -0.15 4.01 10.23
C ASN A 345 0.87 3.63 9.13
N ARG A 346 1.49 4.63 8.51
CA ARG A 346 2.55 4.48 7.51
C ARG A 346 3.67 5.46 7.82
N VAL A 347 4.90 4.95 7.88
CA VAL A 347 6.11 5.77 8.02
C VAL A 347 6.97 5.52 6.80
N ILE A 348 7.30 6.58 6.07
CA ILE A 348 8.04 6.53 4.82
C ILE A 348 9.31 7.36 4.96
N PHE A 349 10.46 6.72 4.74
CA PHE A 349 11.76 7.39 4.69
C PHE A 349 12.18 7.62 3.25
N LEU A 350 12.41 8.89 2.90
CA LEU A 350 13.02 9.27 1.62
C LEU A 350 14.54 9.23 1.75
N ASN A 351 15.13 8.18 1.19
CA ASN A 351 16.57 8.00 1.15
C ASN A 351 17.15 8.80 -0.02
N VAL A 352 17.92 9.84 0.31
CA VAL A 352 18.63 10.69 -0.66
C VAL A 352 19.99 11.03 -0.07
N ASN A 353 21.04 10.95 -0.90
CA ASN A 353 22.39 11.27 -0.48
C ASN A 353 22.51 12.77 -0.08
N GLU A 354 23.29 13.06 0.96
CA GLU A 354 23.55 14.41 1.49
C GLU A 354 24.02 15.37 0.38
N LYS A 355 24.95 14.92 -0.48
CA LYS A 355 25.49 15.73 -1.58
C LYS A 355 24.38 16.22 -2.53
N ILE A 356 23.49 15.31 -2.91
CA ILE A 356 22.35 15.61 -3.80
C ILE A 356 21.37 16.57 -3.11
N CYS A 357 21.14 16.39 -1.80
CA CYS A 357 20.30 17.31 -1.03
C CYS A 357 20.89 18.73 -1.03
N ARG A 358 22.19 18.87 -0.80
CA ARG A 358 22.90 20.17 -0.81
C ARG A 358 22.80 20.86 -2.18
N GLU A 359 23.04 20.12 -3.25
CA GLU A 359 22.91 20.63 -4.63
C GLU A 359 21.48 21.09 -4.93
N ARG A 360 20.47 20.29 -4.56
CA ARG A 360 19.05 20.63 -4.77
C ARG A 360 18.63 21.89 -4.00
N ILE A 361 19.18 22.12 -2.81
CA ILE A 361 18.88 23.33 -2.03
C ILE A 361 19.54 24.56 -2.67
N LYS A 362 20.82 24.45 -3.08
CA LYS A 362 21.53 25.54 -3.77
C LYS A 362 20.90 25.91 -5.11
N ALA A 363 20.32 24.94 -5.81
CA ALA A 363 19.66 25.15 -7.10
C ALA A 363 18.27 25.81 -6.99
N ARG A 364 17.73 25.98 -5.77
CA ARG A 364 16.40 26.55 -5.53
C ARG A 364 16.51 27.95 -4.91
N GLY A 365 15.61 28.82 -5.33
CA GLY A 365 15.32 30.07 -4.64
C GLY A 365 13.82 30.23 -4.39
N VAL A 366 13.46 31.35 -3.79
CA VAL A 366 12.08 31.73 -3.49
C VAL A 366 11.78 33.02 -4.23
N ASP A 367 10.66 33.07 -4.93
CA ASP A 367 10.17 34.32 -5.50
C ASP A 367 9.67 35.23 -4.37
N TRP A 368 10.26 36.41 -4.22
CA TRP A 368 9.96 37.33 -3.11
C TRP A 368 8.52 37.86 -3.12
N CYS A 369 7.85 37.88 -4.28
CA CYS A 369 6.46 38.32 -4.39
C CYS A 369 5.46 37.22 -4.07
N THR A 370 5.72 35.98 -4.52
CA THR A 370 4.75 34.88 -4.42
C THR A 370 5.05 33.91 -3.29
N GLY A 371 6.28 33.90 -2.77
CA GLY A 371 6.75 32.93 -1.77
C GLY A 371 6.89 31.50 -2.31
N HIS A 372 6.75 31.29 -3.63
CA HIS A 372 6.87 29.97 -4.23
C HIS A 372 8.34 29.59 -4.49
N GLU A 373 8.67 28.31 -4.25
CA GLU A 373 9.97 27.74 -4.56
C GLU A 373 10.12 27.61 -6.08
N MET A 374 11.16 28.24 -6.63
CA MET A 374 11.48 28.28 -8.06
C MET A 374 12.96 27.90 -8.27
N PRO A 375 13.36 27.35 -9.42
CA PRO A 375 14.78 27.22 -9.75
C PRO A 375 15.47 28.59 -9.74
N MET A 376 16.70 28.65 -9.22
CA MET A 376 17.45 29.92 -9.04
C MET A 376 17.56 30.73 -10.34
N GLU A 377 17.62 30.06 -11.49
CA GLU A 377 17.78 30.67 -12.82
C GLU A 377 16.45 31.05 -13.50
N SER A 378 15.29 30.81 -12.87
CA SER A 378 13.98 31.03 -13.50
C SER A 378 13.53 32.49 -13.58
N GLY A 379 14.27 33.44 -12.99
CA GLY A 379 14.02 34.87 -13.21
C GLY A 379 14.63 35.82 -12.17
N PRO A 380 14.62 37.14 -12.43
CA PRO A 380 15.26 38.16 -11.58
C PRO A 380 14.57 38.37 -10.23
N ARG A 381 13.41 37.75 -10.01
CA ARG A 381 12.64 37.81 -8.76
C ARG A 381 12.95 36.65 -7.81
N VAL A 382 13.75 35.68 -8.25
CA VAL A 382 14.10 34.53 -7.43
C VAL A 382 15.31 34.88 -6.58
N VAL A 383 15.13 34.88 -5.27
CA VAL A 383 16.20 35.15 -4.30
C VAL A 383 16.53 33.86 -3.58
N SER A 384 17.82 33.64 -3.28
CA SER A 384 18.22 32.54 -2.40
C SER A 384 17.51 32.70 -1.06
N ARG A 385 16.97 31.59 -0.52
CA ARG A 385 16.49 31.58 0.85
C ARG A 385 17.68 31.98 1.73
N LEU A 386 17.54 33.04 2.52
CA LEU A 386 18.55 33.57 3.46
C LEU A 386 18.71 32.60 4.65
N ASP A 387 19.08 31.35 4.35
CA ASP A 387 19.46 30.38 5.35
C ASP A 387 20.98 30.46 5.48
N ASP A 388 21.49 30.62 6.70
CA ASP A 388 22.94 30.57 6.96
C ASP A 388 23.46 29.21 6.48
N ALA A 389 24.39 29.19 5.51
CA ALA A 389 24.92 27.96 4.93
C ALA A 389 25.46 27.00 6.02
N GLU A 390 26.05 27.57 7.07
CA GLU A 390 26.54 26.85 8.25
C GLU A 390 25.41 26.14 9.02
N LYS A 391 24.24 26.78 9.17
CA LYS A 391 23.09 26.15 9.84
C LYS A 391 22.55 24.98 9.03
N LEU A 392 22.55 25.09 7.71
CA LEU A 392 22.09 24.02 6.83
C LEU A 392 23.03 22.80 6.91
N ASP A 393 24.34 23.04 6.93
CA ASP A 393 25.32 21.97 7.02
C ASP A 393 25.23 21.25 8.37
N VAL A 394 25.08 21.99 9.48
CA VAL A 394 24.83 21.39 10.80
C VAL A 394 23.53 20.58 10.81
N GLU A 395 22.45 21.10 10.24
CA GLU A 395 21.15 20.40 10.20
C GLU A 395 21.22 19.07 9.41
N LEU A 396 21.90 19.08 8.26
CA LEU A 396 22.08 17.87 7.46
C LEU A 396 22.97 16.85 8.18
N ASP A 397 24.07 17.30 8.79
CA ASP A 397 25.00 16.43 9.52
C ASP A 397 24.30 15.77 10.72
N THR A 398 23.61 16.55 11.56
CA THR A 398 22.81 16.02 12.67
C THR A 398 21.74 15.03 12.21
N PHE A 399 21.09 15.30 11.08
CA PHE A 399 20.07 14.39 10.55
C PHE A 399 20.65 13.02 10.19
N PHE A 400 21.78 12.97 9.47
CA PHE A 400 22.38 11.72 9.02
C PHE A 400 23.13 10.96 10.12
N THR A 401 23.68 11.67 11.11
CA THR A 401 24.46 11.07 12.20
C THR A 401 23.58 10.55 13.33
N GLU A 402 22.60 11.33 13.78
CA GLU A 402 21.83 11.05 15.00
C GLU A 402 20.36 10.77 14.66
N THR A 403 19.67 11.75 14.07
CA THR A 403 18.20 11.73 13.95
C THR A 403 17.67 10.54 13.14
N LEU A 404 18.34 10.20 12.03
CA LEU A 404 17.94 9.09 11.17
C LEU A 404 17.96 7.75 11.92
N ALA A 405 18.97 7.52 12.75
CA ALA A 405 19.10 6.28 13.52
C ALA A 405 18.04 6.19 14.62
N GLU A 406 17.80 7.28 15.35
CA GLU A 406 16.75 7.36 16.37
C GLU A 406 15.36 7.11 15.78
N LEU A 407 15.02 7.78 14.67
CA LEU A 407 13.72 7.65 14.03
C LEU A 407 13.50 6.25 13.44
N ARG A 408 14.54 5.61 12.91
CA ARG A 408 14.46 4.21 12.47
C ARG A 408 14.22 3.26 13.64
N ALA A 409 14.92 3.47 14.76
CA ALA A 409 14.71 2.67 15.96
C ALA A 409 13.28 2.83 16.51
N ALA A 410 12.76 4.05 16.55
CA ALA A 410 11.42 4.35 17.06
C ALA A 410 10.28 3.88 16.14
N SER A 411 10.46 3.99 14.81
CA SER A 411 9.42 3.62 13.83
C SER A 411 9.25 2.11 13.62
N GLY A 412 10.24 1.30 14.01
CA GLY A 412 10.17 -0.16 13.98
C GLY A 412 10.01 -0.76 12.57
N ILE A 413 9.58 -2.02 12.51
CA ILE A 413 9.52 -2.85 11.27
C ILE A 413 8.48 -2.32 10.25
N THR A 414 7.63 -1.38 10.65
CA THR A 414 6.57 -0.81 9.81
C THR A 414 7.02 0.30 8.87
N ALA A 415 8.26 0.79 9.03
CA ALA A 415 8.83 1.82 8.17
C ALA A 415 9.17 1.29 6.77
N VAL A 416 8.87 2.08 5.74
CA VAL A 416 9.21 1.80 4.35
C VAL A 416 10.27 2.79 3.89
N GLU A 417 11.35 2.30 3.30
CA GLU A 417 12.37 3.15 2.70
C GLU A 417 12.16 3.27 1.19
N ILE A 418 12.29 4.49 0.69
CA ILE A 418 12.07 4.85 -0.71
C ILE A 418 13.28 5.62 -1.21
N ASP A 419 13.80 5.24 -2.38
CA ASP A 419 14.84 6.00 -3.06
C ASP A 419 14.26 7.29 -3.67
N GLY A 420 14.75 8.45 -3.21
CA GLY A 420 14.34 9.77 -3.69
C GLY A 420 15.27 10.39 -4.74
N THR A 421 16.19 9.60 -5.32
CA THR A 421 17.11 10.06 -6.37
C THR A 421 16.49 10.06 -7.77
N GLU A 422 15.42 9.29 -8.01
CA GLU A 422 14.73 9.22 -9.30
C GLU A 422 13.88 10.47 -9.63
N GLN A 423 13.63 10.71 -10.92
CA GLN A 423 12.80 11.84 -11.39
C GLN A 423 11.33 11.68 -11.00
N ILE A 424 10.69 12.81 -10.67
CA ILE A 424 9.30 12.95 -10.16
C ILE A 424 8.22 12.37 -11.11
N GLY A 425 8.57 12.00 -12.34
CA GLY A 425 7.66 11.40 -13.34
C GLY A 425 7.39 9.90 -13.18
N LYS A 426 8.18 9.17 -12.37
CA LYS A 426 7.77 7.85 -11.89
C LYS A 426 7.09 8.05 -10.54
N ASN A 427 5.85 7.59 -10.40
CA ASN A 427 5.07 7.70 -9.18
C ASN A 427 5.64 6.80 -8.06
N ILE A 428 6.75 7.23 -7.44
CA ILE A 428 7.47 6.44 -6.44
C ILE A 428 6.63 6.23 -5.16
N LEU A 429 5.78 7.18 -4.81
CA LEU A 429 4.87 7.07 -3.66
C LEU A 429 3.54 6.36 -3.97
N CYS A 430 3.03 6.41 -5.21
CA CYS A 430 1.75 5.75 -5.52
C CYS A 430 1.86 4.22 -5.62
N SER A 431 3.06 3.65 -5.65
CA SER A 431 3.28 2.20 -5.61
C SER A 431 3.51 1.65 -4.20
N SER A 432 3.73 2.53 -3.22
CA SER A 432 4.16 2.18 -1.85
C SER A 432 3.18 2.61 -0.75
N VAL A 433 2.18 3.44 -1.08
CA VAL A 433 0.98 3.78 -0.27
C VAL A 433 -0.20 2.97 -0.76
#